data_AF-A0A1B1U622-F1
#
_entry.id   AF-A0A1B1U622-F1
#
_cell.length_a   1.000
_cell.length_b   1.000
_cell.length_c   1.000
_cell.angle_alpha   90.00
_cell.angle_beta   90.00
_cell.angle_gamma   90.00
#
_symmetry.space_group_name_H-M   'P 1'
#
loop_
_entity.id
_entity.type
_entity.pdbx_description
1 polymer ?
#
loop_
_entity_poly.entity_id
_entity_poly.type
_entity_poly.pdbx_seq_one_letter_code
_entity_poly.pdbx_strand_id
1 'polypeptide(L)'
;MQEIPLMFCFDSNYVIPASVAFYSLLESNTPPPPTENLKFKLFVVHNDISQEDQEKLQLTIKPFCDFASLEFIDANQYLKDVWKKMSNKYHFAYEVFYKLIAPSLFPQYDKIIISDVDVCFLNDITKSFWDFDVDEEYVIGGVVSNDPDAFFPIPNVGWRSGYKKFNSEELKAIQHGIDGAYLIINLKQWRENKIQERAIDYLKKSVGKLVLAEQDVLGVISFPYIKKISPAHIVCNTSWEVLGKEWKDFKPNVYTQEEIWEARDKPIQIHFAGANKPWNTPSVPMADLWFVYLCKTPFLQDYLRKMESIMFQKFQRTFLPYRILNFVKKNPLFFLDTRVYTRILTLVFGSKNS
;
A
#
# COMPACT_ATOMS: atom_id res chain seq x y z
N MET A 1 -21.22 -17.38 15.87
CA MET A 1 -20.41 -16.15 15.82
C MET A 1 -19.72 -16.15 14.48
N GLN A 2 -19.96 -15.12 13.66
CA GLN A 2 -19.30 -14.99 12.35
C GLN A 2 -18.09 -14.09 12.55
N GLU A 3 -16.90 -14.56 12.14
CA GLU A 3 -15.67 -13.81 12.33
C GLU A 3 -15.08 -13.42 10.98
N ILE A 4 -14.65 -12.16 10.85
CA ILE A 4 -13.91 -11.65 9.68
C ILE A 4 -12.49 -11.38 10.14
N PRO A 5 -11.52 -12.24 9.76
CA PRO A 5 -10.11 -12.01 10.05
C PRO A 5 -9.52 -11.01 9.06
N LEU A 6 -8.75 -10.05 9.59
CA LEU A 6 -7.98 -9.07 8.84
C LEU A 6 -6.52 -9.12 9.24
N MET A 7 -5.63 -9.12 8.27
CA MET A 7 -4.18 -9.06 8.45
C MET A 7 -3.64 -7.73 7.93
N PHE A 8 -2.81 -7.09 8.75
CA PHE A 8 -2.09 -5.87 8.42
C PHE A 8 -0.60 -6.11 8.62
N CYS A 9 0.22 -5.67 7.67
CA CYS A 9 1.66 -5.85 7.71
C CYS A 9 2.35 -4.49 7.67
N PHE A 10 2.98 -4.09 8.76
CA PHE A 10 3.66 -2.79 8.85
C PHE A 10 4.69 -2.75 9.98
N ASP A 11 5.56 -1.76 9.90
CA ASP A 11 6.64 -1.49 10.85
C ASP A 11 6.29 -0.33 11.80
N SER A 12 7.21 -0.01 12.71
CA SER A 12 7.11 1.11 13.64
C SER A 12 6.89 2.47 12.98
N ASN A 13 7.24 2.66 11.70
CA ASN A 13 7.02 3.92 10.99
C ASN A 13 5.55 4.14 10.63
N TYR A 14 4.75 3.08 10.59
CA TYR A 14 3.36 3.08 10.14
C TYR A 14 2.32 2.90 11.24
N VAL A 15 2.71 2.94 12.52
CA VAL A 15 1.78 2.84 13.67
C VAL A 15 0.71 3.96 13.68
N ILE A 16 1.09 5.19 13.28
CA ILE A 16 0.16 6.32 13.19
C ILE A 16 -0.87 6.10 12.06
N PRO A 17 -0.45 5.83 10.80
CA PRO A 17 -1.37 5.43 9.74
C PRO A 17 -2.27 4.23 10.11
N ALA A 18 -1.70 3.19 10.73
CA ALA A 18 -2.45 2.01 11.17
C ALA A 18 -3.57 2.36 12.15
N SER A 19 -3.32 3.28 13.09
CA SER A 19 -4.37 3.75 14.01
C SER A 19 -5.57 4.36 13.26
N VAL A 20 -5.31 5.12 12.19
CA VAL A 20 -6.34 5.73 11.35
C VAL A 20 -7.08 4.67 10.54
N ALA A 21 -6.35 3.72 9.95
CA ALA A 21 -6.94 2.61 9.20
C ALA A 21 -7.86 1.77 10.11
N PHE A 22 -7.43 1.41 11.32
CA PHE A 22 -8.23 0.61 12.25
C PHE A 22 -9.47 1.35 12.73
N TYR A 23 -9.32 2.62 13.13
CA TYR A 23 -10.46 3.39 13.62
C TYR A 23 -11.50 3.59 12.52
N SER A 24 -11.07 4.00 11.32
CA SER A 24 -11.97 4.21 10.19
C SER A 24 -12.66 2.93 9.72
N LEU A 25 -11.94 1.79 9.74
CA LEU A 25 -12.52 0.48 9.44
C LEU A 25 -13.66 0.15 10.41
N LEU A 26 -13.40 0.25 11.71
CA LEU A 26 -14.38 -0.16 12.72
C LEU A 26 -15.55 0.83 12.81
N GLU A 27 -15.31 2.13 12.65
CA GLU A 27 -16.36 3.15 12.62
C GLU A 27 -17.28 3.00 11.40
N SER A 28 -16.73 2.75 10.20
CA SER A 28 -17.53 2.54 8.99
C SER A 28 -18.39 1.27 9.01
N ASN A 29 -18.15 0.38 9.96
CA ASN A 29 -18.92 -0.84 10.20
C ASN A 29 -19.71 -0.76 11.53
N THR A 30 -20.02 0.47 12.01
CA THR A 30 -20.79 0.71 13.26
C THR A 30 -22.18 1.32 12.98
N PRO A 31 -23.28 0.82 13.61
CA PRO A 31 -23.33 -0.43 14.36
C PRO A 31 -23.02 -1.62 13.44
N PRO A 32 -22.50 -2.73 13.98
CA PRO A 32 -22.26 -3.91 13.16
C PRO A 32 -23.57 -4.33 12.46
N PRO A 33 -23.51 -4.88 11.24
CA PRO A 33 -24.69 -5.33 10.52
C PRO A 33 -25.60 -6.19 11.42
N PRO A 34 -26.93 -6.10 11.28
CA PRO A 34 -27.90 -6.81 12.13
C PRO A 34 -27.76 -8.33 12.13
N THR A 35 -26.92 -8.89 11.26
CA THR A 35 -26.53 -10.30 11.26
C THR A 35 -25.83 -10.63 12.58
N GLU A 36 -26.56 -11.31 13.46
CA GLU A 36 -26.21 -11.65 14.83
C GLU A 36 -24.77 -12.16 14.99
N ASN A 37 -24.00 -11.53 15.89
CA ASN A 37 -22.65 -11.94 16.33
C ASN A 37 -21.53 -11.87 15.27
N LEU A 38 -21.46 -10.79 14.48
CA LEU A 38 -20.26 -10.46 13.71
C LEU A 38 -19.12 -9.99 14.63
N LYS A 39 -17.91 -10.53 14.44
CA LYS A 39 -16.68 -10.02 15.07
C LYS A 39 -15.57 -9.78 14.04
N PHE A 40 -14.91 -8.63 14.14
CA PHE A 40 -13.67 -8.35 13.41
C PHE A 40 -12.46 -8.80 14.24
N LYS A 41 -11.60 -9.62 13.63
CA LYS A 41 -10.35 -10.09 14.24
C LYS A 41 -9.17 -9.49 13.50
N LEU A 42 -8.57 -8.45 14.05
CA LEU A 42 -7.44 -7.74 13.44
C LEU A 42 -6.14 -8.38 13.92
N PHE A 43 -5.26 -8.71 12.97
CA PHE A 43 -3.93 -9.24 13.20
C PHE A 43 -2.89 -8.28 12.64
N VAL A 44 -1.95 -7.87 13.47
CA VAL A 44 -0.80 -7.06 13.07
C VAL A 44 0.43 -7.95 13.01
N VAL A 45 0.93 -8.16 11.80
CA VAL A 45 2.13 -8.95 11.55
C VAL A 45 3.31 -8.00 11.39
N HIS A 46 4.21 -8.01 12.38
CA HIS A 46 5.27 -7.01 12.50
C HIS A 46 6.60 -7.61 12.94
N ASN A 47 7.65 -6.78 13.00
CA ASN A 47 8.98 -7.12 13.49
C ASN A 47 9.55 -6.12 14.51
N ASP A 48 9.04 -4.89 14.56
CA ASP A 48 9.69 -3.81 15.32
C ASP A 48 8.73 -2.87 16.08
N ILE A 49 7.42 -3.16 16.09
CA ILE A 49 6.44 -2.36 16.84
C ILE A 49 6.67 -2.53 18.35
N SER A 50 6.92 -1.41 19.01
CA SER A 50 7.17 -1.34 20.46
C SER A 50 5.92 -1.70 21.27
N GLN A 51 6.11 -2.20 22.50
CA GLN A 51 5.00 -2.48 23.41
C GLN A 51 4.13 -1.23 23.67
N GLU A 52 4.73 -0.04 23.78
CA GLU A 52 4.00 1.22 23.93
C GLU A 52 3.08 1.50 22.75
N ASP A 53 3.57 1.32 21.52
CA ASP A 53 2.76 1.53 20.31
C ASP A 53 1.67 0.47 20.17
N GLN A 54 1.94 -0.79 20.55
CA GLN A 54 0.93 -1.85 20.60
C GLN A 54 -0.20 -1.49 21.57
N GLU A 55 0.13 -0.98 22.76
CA GLU A 55 -0.86 -0.52 23.74
C GLU A 55 -1.68 0.68 23.23
N LYS A 56 -1.06 1.66 22.55
CA LYS A 56 -1.78 2.76 21.91
C LYS A 56 -2.71 2.28 20.79
N LEU A 57 -2.31 1.27 20.03
CA LEU A 57 -3.18 0.65 19.00
C LEU A 57 -4.35 -0.12 19.64
N GLN A 58 -4.14 -0.81 20.77
CA GLN A 58 -5.24 -1.41 21.54
C GLN A 58 -6.21 -0.33 22.05
N LEU A 59 -5.70 0.80 22.56
CA LEU A 59 -6.53 1.93 22.95
C LEU A 59 -7.30 2.55 21.77
N THR A 60 -6.73 2.51 20.57
CA THR A 60 -7.39 2.99 19.34
C THR A 60 -8.66 2.19 19.04
N ILE A 61 -8.62 0.87 19.18
CA ILE A 61 -9.78 0.01 18.89
C ILE A 61 -10.73 -0.19 20.07
N LYS A 62 -10.36 0.28 21.27
CA LYS A 62 -11.14 0.11 22.50
C LYS A 62 -12.61 0.51 22.40
N PRO A 63 -13.01 1.60 21.69
CA PRO A 63 -14.43 1.94 21.52
C PRO A 63 -15.27 0.86 20.82
N PHE A 64 -14.63 -0.11 20.16
CA PHE A 64 -15.27 -1.14 19.34
C PHE A 64 -15.11 -2.55 19.94
N CYS A 65 -14.68 -2.68 21.21
CA CYS A 65 -14.33 -3.96 21.82
C CYS A 65 -15.49 -4.98 21.91
N ASP A 66 -16.73 -4.53 21.79
CA ASP A 66 -17.91 -5.41 21.75
C ASP A 66 -17.86 -6.33 20.52
N PHE A 67 -17.32 -5.86 19.40
CA PHE A 67 -17.31 -6.59 18.12
C PHE A 67 -15.95 -6.61 17.42
N ALA A 68 -14.88 -6.09 18.02
CA ALA A 68 -13.53 -6.10 17.45
C ALA A 68 -12.47 -6.52 18.48
N SER A 69 -11.41 -7.17 18.00
CA SER A 69 -10.20 -7.42 18.79
C SER A 69 -8.95 -7.31 17.92
N LEU A 70 -7.81 -7.05 18.55
CA LEU A 70 -6.52 -6.83 17.92
C LEU A 70 -5.46 -7.74 18.54
N GLU A 71 -4.71 -8.44 17.70
CA GLU A 71 -3.59 -9.30 18.09
C GLU A 71 -2.32 -8.93 17.32
N PHE A 72 -1.17 -9.09 17.96
CA PHE A 72 0.13 -8.80 17.38
C PHE A 72 0.91 -10.11 17.20
N ILE A 73 1.49 -10.30 16.03
CA ILE A 73 2.28 -11.47 15.65
C ILE A 73 3.68 -10.98 15.27
N ASP A 74 4.68 -11.35 16.08
CA ASP A 74 6.09 -11.14 15.73
C ASP A 74 6.51 -12.14 14.64
N ALA A 75 6.73 -11.62 13.43
CA ALA A 75 7.11 -12.39 12.27
C ALA A 75 8.60 -12.28 11.90
N ASN A 76 9.45 -11.73 12.79
CA ASN A 76 10.87 -11.50 12.55
C ASN A 76 11.63 -12.68 11.92
N GLN A 77 11.26 -13.91 12.29
CA GLN A 77 11.98 -15.11 11.86
C GLN A 77 11.47 -15.70 10.54
N TYR A 78 10.25 -15.40 10.09
CA TYR A 78 9.60 -16.15 9.00
C TYR A 78 10.30 -15.99 7.64
N LEU A 79 10.71 -14.77 7.29
CA LEU A 79 11.38 -14.49 6.02
C LEU A 79 12.86 -14.14 6.18
N LYS A 80 13.43 -14.31 7.38
CA LYS A 80 14.76 -13.81 7.71
C LYS A 80 15.86 -14.37 6.80
N ASP A 81 15.82 -15.67 6.54
CA ASP A 81 16.81 -16.33 5.68
C ASP A 81 16.60 -16.00 4.21
N VAL A 82 15.35 -15.82 3.80
CA VAL A 82 14.99 -15.35 2.47
C VAL A 82 15.57 -13.94 2.29
N TRP A 83 15.25 -13.03 3.21
CA TRP A 83 15.68 -11.63 3.23
C TRP A 83 17.19 -11.46 3.26
N LYS A 84 17.91 -12.25 4.07
CA LYS A 84 19.38 -12.23 4.11
C LYS A 84 20.00 -12.51 2.74
N LYS A 85 19.42 -13.46 1.99
CA LYS A 85 19.91 -13.90 0.68
C LYS A 85 19.47 -13.01 -0.49
N MET A 86 18.51 -12.11 -0.29
CA MET A 86 18.07 -11.16 -1.32
C MET A 86 19.12 -10.08 -1.58
N SER A 87 19.47 -9.89 -2.85
CA SER A 87 20.21 -8.73 -3.36
C SER A 87 19.27 -7.55 -3.61
N ASN A 88 19.77 -6.31 -3.56
CA ASN A 88 19.03 -5.08 -3.88
C ASN A 88 17.73 -4.82 -3.08
N LYS A 89 17.61 -5.38 -1.87
CA LYS A 89 16.42 -5.28 -0.99
C LYS A 89 16.18 -3.91 -0.33
N TYR A 90 17.14 -2.97 -0.42
CA TYR A 90 17.11 -1.70 0.32
C TYR A 90 15.98 -0.73 -0.07
N HIS A 91 15.17 -1.09 -1.08
CA HIS A 91 14.09 -0.24 -1.57
C HIS A 91 12.69 -0.64 -1.05
N PHE A 92 12.56 -1.80 -0.40
CA PHE A 92 11.28 -2.30 0.09
C PHE A 92 11.30 -2.44 1.61
N ALA A 93 10.17 -2.10 2.25
CA ALA A 93 9.92 -2.48 3.63
C ALA A 93 9.88 -4.02 3.71
N TYR A 94 10.35 -4.59 4.81
CA TYR A 94 10.43 -6.05 4.95
C TYR A 94 9.05 -6.68 5.18
N GLU A 95 8.19 -5.92 5.84
CA GLU A 95 6.91 -6.32 6.39
C GLU A 95 5.88 -6.54 5.28
N VAL A 96 5.98 -5.83 4.14
CA VAL A 96 5.06 -6.01 3.01
C VAL A 96 5.11 -7.44 2.45
N PHE A 97 6.24 -8.14 2.58
CA PHE A 97 6.35 -9.52 2.13
C PHE A 97 5.66 -10.53 3.06
N TYR A 98 5.22 -10.12 4.28
CA TYR A 98 4.46 -11.00 5.15
C TYR A 98 3.11 -11.40 4.56
N LYS A 99 2.55 -10.61 3.63
CA LYS A 99 1.34 -10.99 2.87
C LYS A 99 1.48 -12.36 2.19
N LEU A 100 2.71 -12.74 1.80
CA LEU A 100 2.98 -14.00 1.11
C LEU A 100 2.98 -15.23 2.03
N ILE A 101 2.99 -15.05 3.35
CA ILE A 101 3.04 -16.14 4.34
C ILE A 101 1.74 -16.28 5.14
N ALA A 102 0.67 -15.59 4.72
CA ALA A 102 -0.62 -15.64 5.39
C ALA A 102 -1.13 -17.08 5.63
N PRO A 103 -1.01 -18.06 4.69
CA PRO A 103 -1.45 -19.43 4.95
C PRO A 103 -0.77 -20.12 6.13
N SER A 104 0.52 -19.85 6.36
CA SER A 104 1.23 -20.41 7.53
C SER A 104 0.89 -19.70 8.83
N LEU A 105 0.59 -18.41 8.80
CA LEU A 105 0.21 -17.64 9.99
C LEU A 105 -1.22 -17.96 10.46
N PHE A 106 -2.08 -18.33 9.51
CA PHE A 106 -3.52 -18.43 9.71
C PHE A 106 -4.10 -19.78 9.26
N PRO A 107 -3.61 -20.93 9.78
CA PRO A 107 -4.09 -22.25 9.39
C PRO A 107 -5.56 -22.51 9.76
N GLN A 108 -6.11 -21.76 10.72
CA GLN A 108 -7.48 -21.87 11.20
C GLN A 108 -8.52 -21.19 10.30
N TYR A 109 -8.09 -20.39 9.31
CA TYR A 109 -8.99 -19.65 8.42
C TYR A 109 -8.90 -20.18 6.98
N ASP A 110 -10.04 -20.22 6.29
CA ASP A 110 -10.12 -20.55 4.86
C ASP A 110 -9.95 -19.33 3.96
N LYS A 111 -10.30 -18.14 4.46
CA LYS A 111 -10.03 -16.86 3.81
C LYS A 111 -9.73 -15.77 4.83
N ILE A 112 -8.98 -14.76 4.40
CA ILE A 112 -8.60 -13.60 5.21
C ILE A 112 -8.56 -12.35 4.36
N ILE A 113 -8.91 -11.19 4.93
CA ILE A 113 -8.66 -9.91 4.29
C ILE A 113 -7.24 -9.46 4.64
N ILE A 114 -6.47 -9.01 3.66
CA ILE A 114 -5.22 -8.30 3.87
C ILE A 114 -5.41 -6.87 3.40
N SER A 115 -5.07 -5.89 4.24
CA SER A 115 -5.12 -4.48 3.86
C SER A 115 -3.83 -3.76 4.22
N ASP A 116 -3.47 -2.77 3.41
CA ASP A 116 -2.48 -1.77 3.80
C ASP A 116 -3.03 -0.87 4.91
N VAL A 117 -2.14 -0.09 5.51
CA VAL A 117 -2.43 0.86 6.60
C VAL A 117 -2.32 2.32 6.18
N ASP A 118 -1.94 2.59 4.93
CA ASP A 118 -1.96 3.91 4.32
C ASP A 118 -3.32 4.24 3.68
N VAL A 119 -4.38 3.94 4.43
CA VAL A 119 -5.77 3.95 3.95
C VAL A 119 -6.72 4.63 4.93
N CYS A 120 -7.91 4.99 4.45
CA CYS A 120 -9.09 5.29 5.27
C CYS A 120 -10.28 4.50 4.74
N PHE A 121 -10.95 3.74 5.61
CA PHE A 121 -12.18 3.05 5.26
C PHE A 121 -13.38 3.98 5.45
N LEU A 122 -14.35 3.87 4.55
CA LEU A 122 -15.52 4.74 4.52
C LEU A 122 -16.85 3.99 4.40
N ASN A 123 -16.83 2.72 4.00
CA ASN A 123 -18.03 1.89 3.91
C ASN A 123 -17.76 0.44 4.31
N ASP A 124 -18.84 -0.35 4.38
CA ASP A 124 -18.83 -1.77 4.74
C ASP A 124 -17.88 -2.60 3.87
N ILE A 125 -17.15 -3.51 4.54
CA ILE A 125 -16.29 -4.51 3.91
C ILE A 125 -16.86 -5.93 4.00
N THR A 126 -17.93 -6.12 4.78
CA THR A 126 -18.42 -7.45 5.15
C THR A 126 -18.99 -8.17 3.94
N LYS A 127 -19.71 -7.45 3.06
CA LYS A 127 -20.31 -8.03 1.86
C LYS A 127 -19.27 -8.69 0.95
N SER A 128 -18.17 -8.00 0.64
CA SER A 128 -17.15 -8.55 -0.26
C SER A 128 -16.43 -9.75 0.34
N PHE A 129 -16.24 -9.76 1.66
CA PHE A 129 -15.73 -10.94 2.35
C PHE A 129 -16.66 -12.14 2.19
N TRP A 130 -17.95 -11.99 2.46
CA TRP A 130 -18.90 -13.11 2.44
C TRP A 130 -19.18 -13.62 1.04
N ASP A 131 -19.30 -12.74 0.06
CA ASP A 131 -19.51 -13.08 -1.36
C ASP A 131 -18.32 -13.82 -1.99
N PHE A 132 -17.14 -13.74 -1.39
CA PHE A 132 -15.98 -14.50 -1.85
C PHE A 132 -16.12 -15.98 -1.48
N ASP A 133 -16.57 -16.80 -2.43
CA ASP A 133 -16.60 -18.25 -2.28
C ASP A 133 -15.18 -18.85 -2.35
N VAL A 134 -14.81 -19.61 -1.32
CA VAL A 134 -13.49 -20.25 -1.20
C VAL A 134 -13.38 -21.54 -2.02
N ASP A 135 -14.50 -22.11 -2.44
CA ASP A 135 -14.55 -23.35 -3.22
C ASP A 135 -14.47 -23.10 -4.74
N GLU A 136 -14.54 -21.84 -5.17
CA GLU A 136 -14.25 -21.43 -6.55
C GLU A 136 -12.74 -21.55 -6.86
N GLU A 137 -12.39 -21.47 -8.15
CA GLU A 137 -11.01 -21.59 -8.65
C GLU A 137 -10.09 -20.41 -8.27
N TYR A 138 -10.64 -19.33 -7.74
CA TYR A 138 -9.89 -18.11 -7.44
C TYR A 138 -9.04 -18.25 -6.18
N VAL A 139 -7.76 -17.89 -6.30
CA VAL A 139 -6.79 -17.95 -5.19
C VAL A 139 -6.70 -16.63 -4.43
N ILE A 140 -7.19 -15.55 -5.03
CA ILE A 140 -7.16 -14.20 -4.48
C ILE A 140 -8.30 -13.37 -5.07
N GLY A 141 -8.85 -12.45 -4.28
CA GLY A 141 -9.77 -11.41 -4.71
C GLY A 141 -9.22 -10.01 -4.47
N GLY A 142 -9.45 -9.08 -5.39
CA GLY A 142 -9.03 -7.68 -5.23
C GLY A 142 -9.29 -6.84 -6.48
N VAL A 143 -8.93 -5.56 -6.39
CA VAL A 143 -9.12 -4.61 -7.48
C VAL A 143 -8.05 -4.85 -8.53
N VAL A 144 -8.47 -5.15 -9.76
CA VAL A 144 -7.59 -5.28 -10.93
C VAL A 144 -7.55 -3.97 -11.73
N SER A 145 -6.56 -3.84 -12.63
CA SER A 145 -6.47 -2.67 -13.53
C SER A 145 -7.75 -2.48 -14.34
N ASN A 146 -8.31 -1.27 -14.32
CA ASN A 146 -9.45 -0.93 -15.20
C ASN A 146 -9.05 -0.98 -16.67
N ASP A 147 -7.83 -0.56 -17.00
CA ASP A 147 -7.32 -0.54 -18.36
C ASP A 147 -5.97 -1.29 -18.43
N PRO A 148 -6.00 -2.62 -18.63
CA PRO A 148 -4.80 -3.42 -18.78
C PRO A 148 -3.94 -2.95 -19.96
N ASP A 149 -4.54 -2.42 -21.03
CA ASP A 149 -3.79 -2.00 -22.23
C ASP A 149 -2.97 -0.72 -21.98
N ALA A 150 -3.42 0.14 -21.06
CA ALA A 150 -2.64 1.30 -20.60
C ALA A 150 -1.32 0.92 -19.87
N PHE A 151 -1.10 -0.36 -19.59
CA PHE A 151 0.19 -0.87 -19.12
C PHE A 151 1.30 -0.70 -20.18
N PHE A 152 0.96 -0.67 -21.46
CA PHE A 152 1.90 -0.47 -22.56
C PHE A 152 1.70 0.88 -23.29
N PRO A 153 2.75 1.46 -23.90
CA PRO A 153 4.14 1.00 -23.87
C PRO A 153 4.80 1.24 -22.50
N ILE A 154 5.71 0.35 -22.10
CA ILE A 154 6.51 0.56 -20.88
C ILE A 154 7.45 1.75 -21.10
N PRO A 155 7.38 2.82 -20.29
CA PRO A 155 8.15 4.02 -20.51
C PRO A 155 9.66 3.80 -20.33
N ASN A 156 10.47 4.65 -20.98
CA ASN A 156 11.94 4.61 -20.87
C ASN A 156 12.47 5.15 -19.54
N VAL A 157 11.67 5.97 -18.84
CA VAL A 157 12.04 6.65 -17.60
C VAL A 157 10.94 6.48 -16.55
N GLY A 158 11.28 6.68 -15.28
CA GLY A 158 10.36 6.53 -14.16
C GLY A 158 10.26 5.09 -13.66
N TRP A 159 9.47 4.90 -12.59
CA TRP A 159 9.39 3.63 -11.87
C TRP A 159 8.94 2.45 -12.77
N ARG A 160 7.98 2.70 -13.68
CA ARG A 160 7.49 1.70 -14.65
C ARG A 160 8.57 1.18 -15.60
N SER A 161 9.66 1.92 -15.82
CA SER A 161 10.77 1.43 -16.67
C SER A 161 11.42 0.15 -16.11
N GLY A 162 11.29 -0.11 -14.81
CA GLY A 162 11.75 -1.34 -14.18
C GLY A 162 11.07 -2.60 -14.73
N TYR A 163 9.85 -2.49 -15.25
CA TYR A 163 9.12 -3.63 -15.81
C TYR A 163 9.75 -4.21 -17.07
N LYS A 164 10.67 -3.49 -17.73
CA LYS A 164 11.44 -4.02 -18.87
C LYS A 164 12.32 -5.24 -18.53
N LYS A 165 12.52 -5.52 -17.24
CA LYS A 165 13.29 -6.68 -16.76
C LYS A 165 12.46 -7.96 -16.68
N PHE A 166 11.14 -7.89 -16.85
CA PHE A 166 10.25 -9.04 -16.80
C PHE A 166 10.09 -9.67 -18.17
N ASN A 167 9.86 -10.98 -18.20
CA ASN A 167 9.57 -11.69 -19.45
C ASN A 167 8.10 -11.45 -19.88
N SER A 168 7.74 -11.88 -21.09
CA SER A 168 6.40 -11.65 -21.65
C SER A 168 5.25 -12.29 -20.85
N GLU A 169 5.47 -13.46 -20.25
CA GLU A 169 4.44 -14.15 -19.45
C GLU A 169 4.19 -13.42 -18.13
N GLU A 170 5.27 -13.01 -17.45
CA GLU A 170 5.18 -12.22 -16.23
C GLU A 170 4.56 -10.84 -16.49
N LEU A 171 4.93 -10.20 -17.59
CA LEU A 171 4.33 -8.93 -18.01
C LEU A 171 2.83 -9.07 -18.25
N LYS A 172 2.39 -10.15 -18.89
CA LYS A 172 0.96 -10.44 -19.07
C LYS A 172 0.24 -10.62 -17.72
N ALA A 173 0.86 -11.31 -16.78
CA ALA A 173 0.29 -11.48 -15.45
C ALA A 173 0.20 -10.15 -14.67
N ILE A 174 1.25 -9.32 -14.72
CA ILE A 174 1.29 -8.00 -14.06
C ILE A 174 0.31 -7.03 -14.72
N GLN A 175 0.16 -7.08 -16.04
CA GLN A 175 -0.78 -6.26 -16.81
C GLN A 175 -2.23 -6.46 -16.33
N HIS A 176 -2.60 -7.72 -16.05
CA HIS A 176 -3.90 -8.11 -15.50
C HIS A 176 -3.86 -8.35 -13.99
N GLY A 177 -2.84 -7.80 -13.33
CA GLY A 177 -2.58 -8.01 -11.92
C GLY A 177 -3.58 -7.31 -11.01
N ILE A 178 -3.33 -7.47 -9.72
CA ILE A 178 -4.13 -6.96 -8.62
C ILE A 178 -3.41 -5.82 -7.91
N ASP A 179 -4.15 -4.90 -7.32
CA ASP A 179 -3.62 -3.90 -6.41
C ASP A 179 -3.48 -4.49 -4.99
N GLY A 180 -2.32 -4.27 -4.37
CA GLY A 180 -1.94 -4.88 -3.09
C GLY A 180 -2.57 -4.25 -1.84
N ALA A 181 -3.30 -3.13 -1.97
CA ALA A 181 -3.80 -2.36 -0.83
C ALA A 181 -5.00 -2.99 -0.11
N TYR A 182 -5.79 -3.82 -0.81
CA TYR A 182 -6.91 -4.58 -0.26
C TYR A 182 -7.08 -5.89 -1.02
N LEU A 183 -6.94 -7.02 -0.30
CA LEU A 183 -6.95 -8.36 -0.86
C LEU A 183 -7.85 -9.27 -0.02
N ILE A 184 -8.58 -10.17 -0.66
CA ILE A 184 -9.21 -11.32 -0.01
C ILE A 184 -8.41 -12.55 -0.44
N ILE A 185 -7.65 -13.14 0.48
CA ILE A 185 -6.81 -14.30 0.18
C ILE A 185 -7.60 -15.57 0.44
N ASN A 186 -7.66 -16.45 -0.56
CA ASN A 186 -8.22 -17.79 -0.40
C ASN A 186 -7.16 -18.72 0.22
N LEU A 187 -7.06 -18.73 1.55
CA LEU A 187 -6.07 -19.52 2.27
C LEU A 187 -6.26 -21.02 2.06
N LYS A 188 -7.49 -21.49 1.85
CA LYS A 188 -7.79 -22.88 1.49
C LYS A 188 -7.09 -23.25 0.17
N GLN A 189 -7.36 -22.50 -0.90
CA GLN A 189 -6.72 -22.74 -2.20
C GLN A 189 -5.20 -22.56 -2.14
N TRP A 190 -4.71 -21.61 -1.34
CA TRP A 190 -3.26 -21.42 -1.16
C TRP A 190 -2.57 -22.63 -0.55
N ARG A 191 -3.19 -23.28 0.45
CA ARG A 191 -2.68 -24.50 1.06
C ARG A 191 -2.76 -25.68 0.10
N GLU A 192 -3.90 -25.90 -0.54
CA GLU A 192 -4.13 -27.03 -1.45
C GLU A 192 -3.16 -27.00 -2.65
N ASN A 193 -2.86 -25.81 -3.17
CA ASN A 193 -2.03 -25.62 -4.36
C ASN A 193 -0.59 -25.16 -4.06
N LYS A 194 -0.17 -25.18 -2.79
CA LYS A 194 1.19 -24.78 -2.35
C LYS A 194 1.62 -23.41 -2.88
N ILE A 195 0.69 -22.46 -2.84
CA ILE A 195 0.86 -21.13 -3.47
C ILE A 195 1.89 -20.30 -2.74
N GLN A 196 1.91 -20.37 -1.41
CA GLN A 196 2.92 -19.70 -0.59
C GLN A 196 4.34 -20.14 -0.98
N GLU A 197 4.59 -21.44 -1.14
CA GLU A 197 5.89 -21.96 -1.51
C GLU A 197 6.34 -21.44 -2.88
N ARG A 198 5.43 -21.43 -3.86
CA ARG A 198 5.69 -20.85 -5.20
C ARG A 198 5.97 -19.35 -5.13
N ALA A 199 5.22 -18.61 -4.31
CA ALA A 199 5.43 -17.18 -4.11
C ALA A 199 6.80 -16.87 -3.48
N ILE A 200 7.20 -17.64 -2.47
CA ILE A 200 8.51 -17.48 -1.83
C ILE A 200 9.65 -17.89 -2.77
N ASP A 201 9.49 -18.95 -3.56
CA ASP A 201 10.48 -19.35 -4.57
C ASP A 201 10.63 -18.28 -5.67
N TYR A 202 9.53 -17.73 -6.17
CA TYR A 202 9.55 -16.64 -7.13
C TYR A 202 10.21 -15.38 -6.55
N LEU A 203 9.83 -14.98 -5.33
CA LEU A 203 10.43 -13.84 -4.64
C LEU A 203 11.96 -13.98 -4.53
N LYS A 204 12.47 -15.15 -4.14
CA LYS A 204 13.91 -15.42 -4.05
C LYS A 204 14.63 -15.21 -5.38
N LYS A 205 14.03 -15.64 -6.49
CA LYS A 205 14.60 -15.57 -7.84
C LYS A 205 14.46 -14.18 -8.47
N SER A 206 13.41 -13.44 -8.10
CA SER A 206 12.97 -12.25 -8.82
C SER A 206 13.13 -10.94 -8.05
N VAL A 207 13.53 -10.94 -6.77
CA VAL A 207 13.61 -9.72 -5.94
C VAL A 207 14.32 -8.54 -6.61
N GLY A 208 15.41 -8.79 -7.35
CA GLY A 208 16.22 -7.73 -7.98
C GLY A 208 15.55 -7.05 -9.19
N LYS A 209 14.44 -7.61 -9.70
CA LYS A 209 13.64 -7.01 -10.78
C LYS A 209 12.29 -6.47 -10.33
N LEU A 210 11.81 -6.82 -9.13
CA LEU A 210 10.53 -6.32 -8.62
C LEU A 210 10.48 -4.80 -8.63
N VAL A 211 9.32 -4.27 -8.99
CA VAL A 211 9.03 -2.84 -9.07
C VAL A 211 8.05 -2.46 -7.95
N LEU A 212 6.99 -3.24 -7.76
CA LEU A 212 5.99 -3.09 -6.70
C LEU A 212 6.03 -4.28 -5.73
N ALA A 213 7.21 -4.58 -5.20
CA ALA A 213 7.42 -5.52 -4.08
C ALA A 213 6.57 -6.81 -4.16
N GLU A 214 5.77 -7.10 -3.14
CA GLU A 214 4.90 -8.27 -3.05
C GLU A 214 3.73 -8.23 -4.03
N GLN A 215 3.27 -7.05 -4.46
CA GLN A 215 2.18 -6.93 -5.45
C GLN A 215 2.56 -7.57 -6.78
N ASP A 216 3.79 -7.36 -7.24
CA ASP A 216 4.31 -8.02 -8.46
C ASP A 216 4.38 -9.55 -8.27
N VAL A 217 4.73 -10.03 -7.08
CA VAL A 217 4.76 -11.48 -6.77
C VAL A 217 3.35 -12.06 -6.79
N LEU A 218 2.41 -11.40 -6.11
CA LEU A 218 1.01 -11.80 -6.06
C LEU A 218 0.37 -11.83 -7.44
N GLY A 219 0.62 -10.79 -8.26
CA GLY A 219 0.14 -10.72 -9.64
C GLY A 219 0.62 -11.89 -10.48
N VAL A 220 1.93 -12.20 -10.44
CA VAL A 220 2.50 -13.31 -11.22
C VAL A 220 2.00 -14.67 -10.75
N ILE A 221 1.94 -14.90 -9.44
CA ILE A 221 1.63 -16.23 -8.88
C ILE A 221 0.14 -16.56 -8.91
N SER A 222 -0.71 -15.52 -8.89
CA SER A 222 -2.16 -15.70 -8.84
C SER A 222 -2.82 -15.69 -10.22
N PHE A 223 -2.16 -15.17 -11.26
CA PHE A 223 -2.72 -15.14 -12.61
C PHE A 223 -2.88 -16.56 -13.20
N PRO A 224 -4.01 -16.89 -13.89
CA PRO A 224 -5.19 -16.07 -14.14
C PRO A 224 -6.30 -16.17 -13.08
N TYR A 225 -6.06 -16.83 -11.95
CA TYR A 225 -7.02 -17.16 -10.89
C TYR A 225 -7.28 -16.01 -9.90
N ILE A 226 -7.61 -14.82 -10.42
CA ILE A 226 -7.90 -13.61 -9.65
C ILE A 226 -9.39 -13.27 -9.75
N LYS A 227 -10.09 -13.20 -8.62
CA LYS A 227 -11.47 -12.71 -8.54
C LYS A 227 -11.47 -11.19 -8.52
N LYS A 228 -12.04 -10.58 -9.55
CA LYS A 228 -12.27 -9.13 -9.59
C LYS A 228 -13.27 -8.74 -8.51
N ILE A 229 -12.94 -7.76 -7.67
CA ILE A 229 -13.90 -7.10 -6.75
C ILE A 229 -14.14 -5.65 -7.18
N SER A 230 -15.18 -5.01 -6.62
CA SER A 230 -15.55 -3.63 -6.94
C SER A 230 -14.37 -2.66 -6.77
N PRO A 231 -14.17 -1.69 -7.70
CA PRO A 231 -13.10 -0.70 -7.59
C PRO A 231 -13.27 0.24 -6.40
N ALA A 232 -14.44 0.28 -5.75
CA ALA A 232 -14.66 1.01 -4.51
C ALA A 232 -13.73 0.55 -3.37
N HIS A 233 -13.23 -0.70 -3.42
CA HIS A 233 -12.34 -1.25 -2.40
C HIS A 233 -10.94 -0.63 -2.38
N ILE A 234 -10.51 0.03 -3.47
CA ILE A 234 -9.23 0.72 -3.54
C ILE A 234 -9.39 1.94 -4.45
N VAL A 235 -9.66 3.10 -3.85
CA VAL A 235 -9.71 4.36 -4.58
C VAL A 235 -8.51 5.24 -4.21
N CYS A 236 -7.59 5.41 -5.15
CA CYS A 236 -6.43 6.27 -4.95
C CYS A 236 -6.86 7.72 -4.66
N ASN A 237 -6.30 8.32 -3.61
CA ASN A 237 -6.61 9.69 -3.23
C ASN A 237 -6.33 10.70 -4.37
N THR A 238 -5.30 10.46 -5.17
CA THR A 238 -4.91 11.29 -6.32
C THR A 238 -5.92 11.26 -7.47
N SER A 239 -6.89 10.34 -7.48
CA SER A 239 -7.94 10.28 -8.49
C SER A 239 -8.75 11.59 -8.57
N TRP A 240 -9.02 12.25 -7.45
CA TRP A 240 -9.73 13.55 -7.43
C TRP A 240 -8.93 14.70 -8.03
N GLU A 241 -7.59 14.59 -8.05
CA GLU A 241 -6.72 15.57 -8.69
C GLU A 241 -6.60 15.29 -10.19
N VAL A 242 -6.39 14.01 -10.56
CA VAL A 242 -6.13 13.60 -11.95
C VAL A 242 -7.40 13.59 -12.80
N LEU A 243 -8.52 13.11 -12.26
CA LEU A 243 -9.78 12.92 -12.97
C LEU A 243 -10.80 14.06 -12.70
N GLY A 244 -10.43 15.00 -11.82
CA GLY A 244 -11.33 15.99 -11.25
C GLY A 244 -12.36 15.37 -10.30
N LYS A 245 -13.28 16.18 -9.76
CA LYS A 245 -14.30 15.69 -8.80
C LYS A 245 -15.32 14.74 -9.41
N GLU A 246 -15.63 14.95 -10.69
CA GLU A 246 -16.71 14.24 -11.38
C GLU A 246 -16.24 13.01 -12.17
N TRP A 247 -14.93 12.81 -12.32
CA TRP A 247 -14.34 11.70 -13.10
C TRP A 247 -14.89 11.62 -14.54
N LYS A 248 -15.25 12.77 -15.14
CA LYS A 248 -15.97 12.82 -16.43
C LYS A 248 -15.22 12.15 -17.58
N ASP A 249 -13.89 12.18 -17.54
CA ASP A 249 -13.03 11.64 -18.59
C ASP A 249 -12.56 10.20 -18.28
N PHE A 250 -13.02 9.60 -17.19
CA PHE A 250 -12.67 8.22 -16.85
C PHE A 250 -13.41 7.26 -17.80
N LYS A 251 -12.63 6.45 -18.55
CA LYS A 251 -13.18 5.46 -19.48
C LYS A 251 -13.18 4.07 -18.85
N PRO A 252 -14.35 3.49 -18.50
CA PRO A 252 -14.44 2.11 -18.06
C PRO A 252 -14.01 1.15 -19.18
N ASN A 253 -13.25 0.10 -18.83
CA ASN A 253 -12.91 -0.99 -19.76
C ASN A 253 -13.14 -2.36 -19.09
N VAL A 254 -12.48 -2.64 -17.97
CA VAL A 254 -12.71 -3.87 -17.18
C VAL A 254 -13.90 -3.77 -16.23
N TYR A 255 -14.19 -2.57 -15.72
CA TYR A 255 -15.36 -2.30 -14.88
C TYR A 255 -16.47 -1.64 -15.69
N THR A 256 -17.69 -1.73 -15.21
CA THR A 256 -18.85 -0.99 -15.72
C THR A 256 -18.80 0.47 -15.31
N GLN A 257 -19.54 1.33 -16.01
CA GLN A 257 -19.60 2.76 -15.68
C GLN A 257 -20.21 2.99 -14.28
N GLU A 258 -21.18 2.15 -13.92
CA GLU A 258 -21.85 2.15 -12.62
C GLU A 258 -20.88 1.79 -11.49
N GLU A 259 -20.04 0.76 -11.66
CA GLU A 259 -18.99 0.41 -10.69
C GLU A 259 -18.00 1.57 -10.48
N ILE A 260 -17.65 2.29 -11.55
CA ILE A 260 -16.76 3.46 -11.46
C ILE A 260 -17.43 4.62 -10.72
N TRP A 261 -18.70 4.90 -11.00
CA TRP A 261 -19.44 5.94 -10.28
C TRP A 261 -19.65 5.57 -8.82
N GLU A 262 -19.95 4.31 -8.53
CA GLU A 262 -20.04 3.81 -7.15
C GLU A 262 -18.71 3.95 -6.41
N ALA A 263 -17.58 3.63 -7.04
CA ALA A 263 -16.26 3.84 -6.44
C ALA A 263 -15.98 5.32 -6.15
N ARG A 264 -16.39 6.23 -7.03
CA ARG A 264 -16.26 7.68 -6.83
C ARG A 264 -17.14 8.18 -5.69
N ASP A 265 -18.41 7.77 -5.66
CA ASP A 265 -19.44 8.36 -4.80
C ASP A 265 -19.52 7.67 -3.43
N LYS A 266 -19.21 6.37 -3.37
CA LYS A 266 -19.26 5.52 -2.18
C LYS A 266 -18.01 4.63 -2.10
N PRO A 267 -16.80 5.22 -2.06
CA PRO A 267 -15.58 4.45 -1.86
C PRO A 267 -15.66 3.64 -0.57
N ILE A 268 -15.25 2.37 -0.60
CA ILE A 268 -15.07 1.54 0.60
C ILE A 268 -13.75 1.92 1.27
N GLN A 269 -12.70 2.15 0.47
CA GLN A 269 -11.38 2.52 0.96
C GLN A 269 -10.77 3.62 0.10
N ILE A 270 -10.27 4.67 0.75
CA ILE A 270 -9.36 5.64 0.13
C ILE A 270 -7.94 5.17 0.40
N HIS A 271 -7.17 4.91 -0.65
CA HIS A 271 -5.77 4.57 -0.57
C HIS A 271 -4.90 5.80 -0.81
N PHE A 272 -4.09 6.18 0.17
CA PHE A 272 -3.17 7.30 0.03
C PHE A 272 -1.89 6.87 -0.68
N ALA A 273 -1.97 6.41 -1.93
CA ALA A 273 -0.86 5.78 -2.63
C ALA A 273 0.37 6.70 -2.86
N GLY A 274 1.55 6.09 -2.99
CA GLY A 274 2.79 6.79 -3.36
C GLY A 274 3.52 7.49 -2.20
N ALA A 275 4.44 8.39 -2.52
CA ALA A 275 5.36 8.97 -1.54
C ALA A 275 4.77 10.13 -0.71
N ASN A 276 3.83 10.88 -1.29
CA ASN A 276 3.17 11.99 -0.62
C ASN A 276 1.95 11.45 0.12
N LYS A 277 2.03 11.40 1.46
CA LYS A 277 1.02 10.84 2.34
C LYS A 277 0.48 11.92 3.27
N PRO A 278 -0.74 11.85 3.81
CA PRO A 278 -1.30 12.87 4.70
C PRO A 278 -0.39 13.24 5.88
N TRP A 279 0.25 12.25 6.52
CA TRP A 279 1.13 12.47 7.66
C TRP A 279 2.48 13.11 7.31
N ASN A 280 2.88 13.11 6.03
CA ASN A 280 4.12 13.78 5.60
C ASN A 280 3.84 15.02 4.74
N THR A 281 2.70 15.08 4.06
CA THR A 281 2.27 16.12 3.12
C THR A 281 0.78 16.38 3.37
N PRO A 282 0.44 17.22 4.36
CA PRO A 282 -0.96 17.48 4.76
C PRO A 282 -1.86 18.08 3.67
N SER A 283 -1.28 18.50 2.54
CA SER A 283 -1.98 19.12 1.41
C SER A 283 -2.34 18.14 0.29
N VAL A 284 -2.09 16.84 0.43
CA VAL A 284 -2.50 15.86 -0.59
C VAL A 284 -4.03 15.77 -0.65
N PRO A 285 -4.60 15.39 -1.81
CA PRO A 285 -6.04 15.15 -1.91
C PRO A 285 -6.54 14.19 -0.82
N MET A 286 -7.71 14.47 -0.26
CA MET A 286 -8.38 13.71 0.81
C MET A 286 -7.62 13.64 2.15
N ALA A 287 -6.59 14.47 2.37
CA ALA A 287 -5.85 14.46 3.64
C ALA A 287 -6.69 14.88 4.85
N ASP A 288 -7.68 15.75 4.65
CA ASP A 288 -8.65 16.18 5.66
C ASP A 288 -9.38 14.99 6.29
N LEU A 289 -9.80 14.03 5.47
CA LEU A 289 -10.41 12.78 5.93
C LEU A 289 -9.48 12.01 6.88
N TRP A 290 -8.21 11.87 6.52
CA TRP A 290 -7.22 11.19 7.35
C TRP A 290 -7.03 11.89 8.69
N PHE A 291 -7.03 13.23 8.71
CA PHE A 291 -6.94 14.01 9.95
C PHE A 291 -8.16 13.89 10.84
N VAL A 292 -9.38 13.81 10.27
CA VAL A 292 -10.60 13.58 11.03
C VAL A 292 -10.49 12.30 11.86
N TYR A 293 -10.00 11.22 11.27
CA TYR A 293 -9.82 9.95 11.98
C TYR A 293 -8.63 9.98 12.94
N LEU A 294 -7.51 10.62 12.57
CA LEU A 294 -6.36 10.76 13.48
C LEU A 294 -6.77 11.46 14.79
N CYS A 295 -7.63 12.48 14.71
CA CYS A 295 -8.13 13.18 15.89
C CYS A 295 -8.92 12.28 16.86
N LYS A 296 -9.36 11.10 16.42
CA LYS A 296 -10.06 10.11 17.24
C LYS A 296 -9.14 9.05 17.85
N THR A 297 -7.84 9.09 17.55
CA THR A 297 -6.87 8.10 18.05
C THR A 297 -5.91 8.71 19.09
N PRO A 298 -5.33 7.89 19.98
CA PRO A 298 -4.30 8.35 20.92
C PRO A 298 -3.05 8.90 20.24
N PHE A 299 -2.83 8.58 18.96
CA PHE A 299 -1.65 8.98 18.20
C PHE A 299 -1.66 10.42 17.70
N LEU A 300 -2.75 11.19 17.91
CA LEU A 300 -2.77 12.61 17.55
C LEU A 300 -1.60 13.38 18.16
N GLN A 301 -1.31 13.13 19.44
CA GLN A 301 -0.22 13.84 20.12
C GLN A 301 1.16 13.43 19.57
N ASP A 302 1.36 12.15 19.29
CA ASP A 302 2.60 11.65 18.66
C ASP A 302 2.82 12.27 17.28
N TYR A 303 1.74 12.39 16.50
CA TYR A 303 1.76 13.04 15.20
C TYR A 303 2.14 14.53 15.30
N LEU A 304 1.51 15.30 16.18
CA LEU A 304 1.81 16.73 16.36
C LEU A 304 3.27 16.97 16.76
N ARG A 305 3.84 16.13 17.63
CA ARG A 305 5.26 16.19 17.98
C ARG A 305 6.17 15.88 16.79
N LYS A 306 5.82 14.88 15.97
CA LYS A 306 6.59 14.53 14.77
C LYS A 306 6.47 15.59 13.67
N MET A 307 5.31 16.24 13.53
CA MET A 307 5.01 17.19 12.45
C MET A 307 6.02 18.34 12.41
N GLU A 308 6.38 18.90 13.56
CA GLU A 308 7.37 19.98 13.66
C GLU A 308 8.69 19.60 12.98
N SER A 309 9.21 18.41 13.31
CA SER A 309 10.44 17.89 12.72
C SER A 309 10.32 17.65 11.20
N ILE A 310 9.17 17.15 10.74
CA ILE A 310 8.91 16.87 9.31
C ILE A 310 8.87 18.18 8.51
N MET A 311 8.15 19.18 9.03
CA MET A 311 8.05 20.50 8.41
C MET A 311 9.42 21.17 8.35
N PHE A 312 10.20 21.11 9.44
CA PHE A 312 11.55 21.65 9.47
C PHE A 312 12.49 20.97 8.48
N GLN A 313 12.47 19.63 8.40
CA GLN A 313 13.26 18.89 7.41
C GLN A 313 12.87 19.23 5.97
N LYS A 314 11.57 19.37 5.68
CA LYS A 314 11.10 19.79 4.36
C LYS A 314 11.56 21.20 4.01
N PHE A 315 11.47 22.13 4.95
CA PHE A 315 11.99 23.49 4.79
C PHE A 315 13.51 23.48 4.58
N GLN A 316 14.25 22.66 5.34
CA GLN A 316 15.69 22.53 5.15
C GLN A 316 16.08 22.10 3.72
N ARG A 317 15.27 21.24 3.10
CA ARG A 317 15.50 20.75 1.73
C ARG A 317 15.33 21.82 0.65
N THR A 318 14.69 22.95 0.94
CA THR A 318 14.53 24.06 -0.03
C THR A 318 15.77 24.95 -0.11
N PHE A 319 16.61 24.97 0.94
CA PHE A 319 17.81 25.80 0.97
C PHE A 319 18.83 25.39 -0.11
N LEU A 320 19.39 26.40 -0.77
CA LEU A 320 20.37 26.21 -1.83
C LEU A 320 21.61 25.39 -1.38
N PRO A 321 22.21 25.63 -0.20
CA PRO A 321 23.31 24.80 0.30
C PRO A 321 22.96 23.31 0.40
N TYR A 322 21.77 22.98 0.93
CA TYR A 322 21.32 21.59 1.01
C TYR A 322 21.17 20.98 -0.38
N ARG A 323 20.60 21.72 -1.33
CA ARG A 323 20.42 21.26 -2.73
C ARG A 323 21.76 21.03 -3.42
N ILE A 324 22.74 21.91 -3.23
CA ILE A 324 24.10 21.76 -3.76
C ILE A 324 24.77 20.54 -3.14
N LEU A 325 24.75 20.40 -1.81
CA LEU A 325 25.34 19.25 -1.11
C LEU A 325 24.71 17.92 -1.57
N ASN A 326 23.39 17.86 -1.70
CA ASN A 326 22.69 16.68 -2.18
C ASN A 326 23.01 16.38 -3.65
N PHE A 327 23.11 17.42 -4.49
CA PHE A 327 23.51 17.27 -5.90
C PHE A 327 24.93 16.72 -6.02
N VAL A 328 25.89 17.28 -5.27
CA VAL A 328 27.28 16.82 -5.19
C VAL A 328 27.35 15.39 -4.69
N LYS A 329 26.59 15.03 -3.65
CA LYS A 329 26.55 13.67 -3.11
C LYS A 329 26.08 12.66 -4.17
N LYS A 330 25.12 13.03 -5.01
CA LYS A 330 24.62 12.20 -6.12
C LYS A 330 25.51 12.21 -7.36
N ASN A 331 26.31 13.26 -7.53
CA ASN A 331 27.20 13.48 -8.67
C ASN A 331 28.60 13.85 -8.15
N PRO A 332 29.35 12.90 -7.56
CA PRO A 332 30.61 13.21 -6.89
C PRO A 332 31.67 13.80 -7.83
N LEU A 333 31.55 13.51 -9.14
CA LEU A 333 32.41 14.06 -10.19
C LEU A 333 31.95 15.42 -10.72
N PHE A 334 30.89 16.02 -10.17
CA PHE A 334 30.35 17.31 -10.62
C PHE A 334 31.41 18.42 -10.64
N PHE A 335 32.30 18.46 -9.64
CA PHE A 335 33.38 19.44 -9.57
C PHE A 335 34.49 19.23 -10.61
N LEU A 336 34.45 18.11 -11.34
CA LEU A 336 35.38 17.80 -12.43
C LEU A 336 34.72 18.00 -13.81
N ASP A 337 33.42 18.31 -13.88
CA ASP A 337 32.73 18.57 -15.14
C ASP A 337 32.99 20.01 -15.61
N THR A 338 33.99 20.15 -16.48
CA THR A 338 34.41 21.44 -17.05
C THR A 338 33.28 22.20 -17.73
N ARG A 339 32.25 21.53 -18.26
CA ARG A 339 31.10 22.14 -18.95
C ARG A 339 30.27 23.02 -18.02
N VAL A 340 30.20 22.66 -16.73
CA VAL A 340 29.49 23.42 -15.70
C VAL A 340 30.20 24.74 -15.46
N TYR A 341 31.52 24.69 -15.27
CA TYR A 341 32.35 25.89 -15.07
C TYR A 341 32.34 26.80 -16.29
N THR A 342 32.40 26.23 -17.50
CA THR A 342 32.26 27.02 -18.74
C THR A 342 30.91 27.75 -18.77
N ARG A 343 29.79 27.08 -18.47
CA ARG A 343 28.46 27.72 -18.41
C ARG A 343 28.36 28.80 -17.33
N ILE A 344 28.91 28.57 -16.14
CA ILE A 344 28.91 29.56 -15.06
C ILE A 344 29.74 30.79 -15.49
N LEU A 345 30.92 30.59 -16.06
CA LEU A 345 31.76 31.68 -16.57
C LEU A 345 31.05 32.47 -17.68
N THR A 346 30.34 31.80 -18.59
CA THR A 346 29.53 32.47 -19.62
C THR A 346 28.37 33.27 -19.01
N LEU A 347 27.71 32.78 -17.97
CA LEU A 347 26.62 33.51 -17.31
C LEU A 347 27.12 34.71 -16.50
N VAL A 348 28.27 34.58 -15.83
CA VAL A 348 28.84 35.63 -14.96
C VAL A 348 29.59 36.69 -15.75
N PHE A 349 30.29 36.30 -16.83
CA PHE A 349 31.16 37.19 -17.58
C PHE A 349 30.71 37.45 -19.03
N GLY A 350 29.72 36.72 -19.53
CA GLY A 350 29.23 36.84 -20.92
C GLY A 350 28.20 37.95 -21.16
N SER A 351 27.83 38.75 -20.15
CA SER A 351 26.97 39.94 -20.30
C SER A 351 27.75 41.26 -20.41
N LYS A 352 28.94 41.23 -20.99
CA LYS A 352 29.64 42.44 -21.44
C LYS A 352 29.91 42.32 -22.94
N ASN A 353 28.91 42.67 -23.73
CA ASN A 353 29.03 43.26 -25.06
C ASN A 353 27.62 43.64 -25.55
N SER A 354 27.19 44.83 -25.14
CA SER A 354 26.22 45.66 -25.86
C SER A 354 26.90 46.98 -26.17
#